data_AF-A0A5C8K0M3-F1
#
_entry.id   AF-A0A5C8K0M3-F1
#
_cell.length_a   1.000
_cell.length_b   1.000
_cell.length_c   1.000
_cell.angle_alpha   90.00
_cell.angle_beta   90.00
_cell.angle_gamma   90.00
#
_symmetry.space_group_name_H-M   'P 1'
#
loop_
_entity.id
_entity.type
_entity.pdbx_description
1 polymer ?
#
loop_
_entity_poly.entity_id
_entity_poly.type
_entity_poly.pdbx_seq_one_letter_code
_entity_poly.pdbx_strand_id
1 'polypeptide(L)'
;MMAAERMERAAVLGVAVAEEARRLLRAHMRPAVLGDDGKVVVDVPYPDAAVVTALLDVAAECFGERGASVEEARQAALETLLDLADDRA
;
A
#
# COMPACT_ATOMS: atom_id res chain seq x y z
N MET A 1 16.70 25.48 -13.12
CA MET A 1 16.85 24.69 -11.88
C MET A 1 15.51 24.72 -11.16
N MET A 2 14.61 23.77 -11.43
CA MET A 2 13.23 23.81 -10.88
C MET A 2 12.52 22.45 -10.99
N ALA A 3 12.69 21.71 -12.10
CA ALA A 3 11.95 20.47 -12.31
C ALA A 3 12.60 19.26 -11.60
N ALA A 4 13.91 19.07 -11.79
CA ALA A 4 14.63 17.94 -11.19
C ALA A 4 14.59 17.94 -9.65
N GLU A 5 14.86 19.09 -9.02
CA GLU A 5 14.79 19.24 -7.56
C GLU A 5 13.37 19.00 -7.01
N ARG A 6 12.33 19.38 -7.74
CA ARG A 6 10.94 19.08 -7.37
C ARG A 6 10.63 17.59 -7.46
N MET A 7 11.11 16.92 -8.51
CA MET A 7 10.92 15.48 -8.68
C MET A 7 11.68 14.68 -7.63
N GLU A 8 12.89 15.11 -7.26
CA GLU A 8 13.68 14.51 -6.19
C GLU A 8 12.95 14.61 -4.84
N ARG A 9 12.43 15.79 -4.49
CA ARG A 9 11.60 15.98 -3.29
C ARG A 9 10.33 15.12 -3.31
N ALA A 10 9.67 15.02 -4.46
CA ALA A 10 8.48 14.18 -4.61
C ALA A 10 8.80 12.69 -4.41
N ALA A 11 9.95 12.22 -4.91
CA ALA A 11 10.40 10.86 -4.71
C ALA A 11 10.69 10.56 -3.22
N VAL A 12 11.36 11.47 -2.52
CA VAL A 12 11.60 11.35 -1.06
C VAL A 12 10.28 11.30 -0.28
N LEU A 13 9.31 12.14 -0.64
CA LEU A 13 7.97 12.10 -0.05
C LEU A 13 7.25 10.77 -0.33
N GLY A 14 7.36 10.23 -1.55
CA GLY A 14 6.81 8.92 -1.88
C GLY A 14 7.38 7.80 -1.00
N VAL A 15 8.68 7.81 -0.73
CA VAL A 15 9.32 6.86 0.19
C VAL A 15 8.80 7.02 1.61
N ALA A 16 8.66 8.26 2.10
CA ALA A 16 8.13 8.51 3.44
C ALA A 16 6.69 8.01 3.60
N VAL A 17 5.86 8.20 2.57
CA VAL A 17 4.48 7.69 2.54
C VAL A 17 4.45 6.16 2.53
N ALA A 18 5.30 5.53 1.71
CA ALA A 18 5.40 4.07 1.68
C ALA A 18 5.82 3.48 3.04
N GLU A 19 6.78 4.13 3.71
CA GLU A 19 7.23 3.74 5.05
C GLU A 19 6.14 3.88 6.11
N GLU A 20 5.32 4.93 6.05
CA GLU A 20 4.22 5.11 6.98
C GLU A 20 3.07 4.12 6.70
N ALA A 21 2.75 3.87 5.43
CA ALA A 21 1.80 2.83 5.02
C ALA A 21 2.22 1.45 5.55
N ARG A 22 3.51 1.13 5.47
CA ARG A 22 4.10 -0.07 6.07
C ARG A 22 3.85 -0.14 7.58
N ARG A 23 4.14 0.94 8.31
CA ARG A 23 3.97 0.98 9.78
C ARG A 23 2.52 0.80 10.19
N LEU A 24 1.61 1.46 9.47
CA LEU A 24 0.18 1.33 9.68
C LEU A 24 -0.28 -0.12 9.41
N LEU A 25 0.12 -0.72 8.29
CA LEU A 25 -0.22 -2.12 7.99
C LEU A 25 0.34 -3.07 9.06
N ARG A 26 1.60 -2.93 9.46
CA ARG A 26 2.19 -3.73 10.55
C ARG A 26 1.42 -3.62 11.87
N ALA A 27 0.90 -2.44 12.20
CA ALA A 27 0.11 -2.26 13.42
C ALA A 27 -1.18 -3.09 13.41
N HIS A 28 -1.73 -3.35 12.23
CA HIS A 28 -2.97 -4.12 12.04
C HIS A 28 -2.73 -5.58 11.62
N MET A 29 -1.52 -5.95 11.19
CA MET A 29 -1.08 -7.34 10.94
C MET A 29 -0.89 -8.13 12.25
N ARG A 30 -1.94 -8.22 13.06
CA ARG A 30 -2.11 -9.30 14.04
C ARG A 30 -2.61 -10.53 13.26
N PRO A 31 -2.39 -11.77 13.74
CA PRO A 31 -2.83 -12.96 13.00
C PRO A 31 -4.34 -12.87 12.75
N ALA A 32 -4.64 -12.51 11.52
CA ALA A 32 -5.95 -12.40 10.97
C ALA A 32 -6.48 -13.81 10.73
N VAL A 33 -7.77 -13.97 10.94
CA VAL A 33 -8.47 -15.22 10.62
C VAL A 33 -8.23 -15.51 9.14
N LEU A 34 -7.78 -16.74 8.85
CA LEU A 34 -7.77 -17.24 7.47
C LEU A 34 -9.23 -17.25 6.99
N GLY A 35 -9.51 -16.50 5.93
CA GLY A 35 -10.79 -16.55 5.24
C GLY A 35 -11.01 -17.94 4.63
N ASP A 36 -12.27 -18.25 4.32
CA ASP A 36 -12.67 -19.54 3.73
C ASP A 36 -12.04 -19.79 2.34
N ASP A 37 -11.52 -18.75 1.70
CA ASP A 37 -10.79 -18.78 0.43
C ASP A 37 -9.26 -18.94 0.59
N GLY A 38 -8.79 -19.14 1.82
CA GLY A 38 -7.37 -19.28 2.14
C GLY A 38 -6.59 -17.96 2.15
N LYS A 39 -7.27 -16.81 2.07
CA LYS A 39 -6.63 -15.49 2.16
C LYS A 39 -6.57 -15.01 3.61
N VAL A 40 -5.54 -14.23 3.93
CA VAL A 40 -5.39 -13.59 5.24
C VAL A 40 -6.23 -12.31 5.26
N VAL A 41 -7.21 -12.22 6.16
CA VAL A 41 -8.13 -11.07 6.24
C VAL A 41 -7.66 -10.08 7.30
N VAL A 42 -6.87 -9.08 6.91
CA VAL A 42 -6.44 -8.02 7.84
C VAL A 42 -7.58 -7.03 8.06
N ASP A 43 -8.08 -6.94 9.30
CA ASP A 43 -9.06 -5.92 9.68
C ASP A 43 -8.32 -4.63 10.04
N VAL A 44 -8.64 -3.55 9.33
CA VAL A 44 -8.08 -2.21 9.56
C VAL A 44 -9.25 -1.31 10.00
N PRO A 45 -9.27 -0.82 11.25
CA PRO A 45 -10.35 0.04 11.73
C PRO A 45 -10.25 1.46 11.16
N TYR A 46 -11.37 2.19 11.20
CA TYR A 46 -11.35 3.64 10.98
C TYR A 46 -10.53 4.36 12.07
N PRO A 47 -9.71 5.37 11.75
CA PRO A 47 -9.59 6.06 10.46
C PRO A 47 -8.59 5.43 9.46
N ASP A 48 -7.79 4.47 9.92
CA ASP A 48 -6.65 3.93 9.17
C ASP A 48 -7.06 3.26 7.86
N ALA A 49 -8.22 2.61 7.82
CA ALA A 49 -8.77 2.03 6.58
C ALA A 49 -8.96 3.07 5.48
N ALA A 50 -9.46 4.26 5.82
CA ALA A 50 -9.68 5.31 4.82
C ALA A 50 -8.36 5.81 4.22
N VAL A 51 -7.31 5.87 5.03
CA VAL A 51 -5.97 6.26 4.59
C VAL A 51 -5.39 5.19 3.66
N VAL A 52 -5.48 3.92 4.03
CA VAL A 52 -4.99 2.80 3.22
C VAL A 52 -5.72 2.74 1.88
N THR A 53 -7.06 2.83 1.88
CA THR A 53 -7.84 2.83 0.63
C THR A 53 -7.44 3.97 -0.29
N ALA A 54 -7.32 5.19 0.24
CA ALA A 54 -6.92 6.35 -0.57
C ALA A 54 -5.51 6.19 -1.17
N LEU A 55 -4.57 5.59 -0.43
CA LEU A 55 -3.24 5.30 -0.94
C LEU A 55 -3.26 4.25 -2.05
N LEU A 56 -4.05 3.18 -1.89
CA LEU A 56 -4.19 2.14 -2.90
C LEU A 56 -4.86 2.65 -4.17
N ASP A 57 -5.81 3.58 -4.06
CA ASP A 57 -6.46 4.23 -5.21
C ASP A 57 -5.46 5.04 -6.03
N VAL A 58 -4.70 5.92 -5.36
CA VAL A 58 -3.67 6.74 -6.02
C VAL A 58 -2.56 5.84 -6.60
N ALA A 59 -2.17 4.79 -5.88
CA ALA A 59 -1.19 3.82 -6.37
C ALA A 59 -1.72 3.09 -7.62
N ALA A 60 -2.99 2.65 -7.62
CA ALA A 60 -3.61 1.98 -8.78
C ALA A 60 -3.63 2.88 -10.02
N GLU A 61 -3.93 4.18 -9.85
CA GLU A 61 -3.85 5.16 -10.93
C GLU A 61 -2.42 5.33 -11.46
N CYS A 62 -1.43 5.30 -10.57
CA CYS A 62 0.00 5.45 -10.91
C CYS A 62 0.60 4.20 -11.55
N PHE A 63 0.17 3.01 -11.14
CA PHE A 63 0.66 1.73 -11.65
C PHE A 63 0.03 1.35 -12.99
N GLY A 64 -1.12 1.94 -13.37
CA GLY A 64 -1.73 1.93 -14.70
C GLY A 64 -1.91 0.55 -15.34
N GLU A 65 -3.15 0.05 -15.46
CA GLU A 65 -3.57 -1.16 -16.21
C GLU A 65 -2.55 -2.33 -16.23
N ARG A 66 -1.88 -2.63 -15.11
CA ARG A 66 -1.13 -3.90 -14.96
C ARG A 66 -2.04 -5.10 -14.69
N GLY A 67 -3.36 -4.90 -14.80
CA GLY A 67 -4.41 -5.90 -14.67
C GLY A 67 -5.67 -5.46 -15.42
N ALA A 68 -6.57 -6.41 -15.69
CA ALA A 68 -7.84 -6.20 -16.39
C ALA A 68 -8.86 -5.37 -15.57
N SER A 69 -8.58 -5.04 -14.30
CA SER A 69 -9.47 -4.24 -13.43
C SER A 69 -8.75 -3.40 -12.37
N VAL A 70 -9.43 -2.39 -11.83
CA VAL A 70 -8.96 -1.51 -10.73
C VAL A 70 -8.63 -2.32 -9.46
N GLU A 71 -9.39 -3.37 -9.19
CA GLU A 71 -9.19 -4.21 -8.01
C GLU A 71 -7.87 -4.99 -8.07
N GLU A 72 -7.49 -5.46 -9.26
CA GLU A 72 -6.18 -6.11 -9.48
C GLU A 72 -5.02 -5.12 -9.29
N ALA A 73 -5.18 -3.87 -9.73
CA ALA A 73 -4.16 -2.84 -9.53
C ALA A 73 -3.99 -2.45 -8.05
N ARG A 74 -5.10 -2.36 -7.30
CA ARG A 74 -5.07 -2.18 -5.84
C ARG A 74 -4.40 -3.36 -5.15
N GLN A 75 -4.72 -4.60 -5.56
CA GLN A 75 -4.12 -5.80 -5.01
C GLN A 75 -2.60 -5.84 -5.24
N ALA A 76 -2.13 -5.50 -6.45
CA ALA A 76 -0.69 -5.43 -6.75
C ALA A 76 0.03 -4.34 -5.92
N ALA A 77 -0.62 -3.19 -5.71
CA ALA A 77 -0.09 -2.15 -4.82
C ALA A 77 -0.04 -2.60 -3.37
N LEU A 78 -1.07 -3.32 -2.90
CA LEU A 78 -1.12 -3.88 -1.55
C LEU A 78 -0.04 -4.94 -1.34
N GLU A 79 0.15 -5.87 -2.28
CA GLU A 79 1.22 -6.88 -2.24
C GLU A 79 2.60 -6.23 -2.08
N THR A 80 2.87 -5.17 -2.84
CA THR A 80 4.12 -4.40 -2.71
C THR A 80 4.30 -3.80 -1.31
N LEU A 81 3.22 -3.27 -0.71
CA LEU A 81 3.26 -2.72 0.65
C LEU A 81 3.42 -3.81 1.72
N LEU A 82 2.81 -4.98 1.51
CA LEU A 82 2.94 -6.14 2.40
C LEU A 82 4.36 -6.72 2.35
N ASP A 83 4.96 -6.83 1.17
CA ASP A 83 6.36 -7.25 1.02
C ASP A 83 7.32 -6.33 1.78
N LEU A 84 7.08 -5.01 1.71
CA LEU A 84 7.82 -4.03 2.50
C LEU A 84 7.59 -4.21 4.01
N ALA A 85 6.38 -4.63 4.41
CA ALA A 85 6.01 -4.87 5.79
C ALA A 85 6.52 -6.18 6.36
N ASP A 86 6.78 -7.21 5.56
CA ASP A 86 7.02 -8.55 6.12
C ASP A 86 8.47 -8.79 6.61
N ASP A 87 9.43 -7.86 6.43
CA ASP A 87 10.87 -7.94 6.83
C ASP A 87 11.35 -9.37 7.18
N ARG A 88 11.21 -10.30 6.23
CA ARG A 88 11.99 -11.53 6.20
C ARG A 88 13.20 -11.27 5.32
N ALA A 89 14.11 -10.47 5.87
CA ALA A 89 15.53 -10.40 5.54
C ALA A 89 16.33 -10.45 6.85
#